data_AF-A0A534L169-F1
#
_entry.id   AF-A0A534L169-F1
#
_cell.length_a   1.000
_cell.length_b   1.000
_cell.length_c   1.000
_cell.angle_alpha   90.00
_cell.angle_beta   90.00
_cell.angle_gamma   90.00
#
_symmetry.space_group_name_H-M   'P 1'
#
loop_
_entity.id
_entity.type
_entity.pdbx_description
1 polymer ?
#
loop_
_entity_poly.entity_id
_entity_poly.type
_entity_poly.pdbx_seq_one_letter_code
_entity_poly.pdbx_strand_id
1 'polypeptide(L)'
;MERDVWIRGAMVVSILALATLIFVTPTLIGRPPAELASLPLLIIGMPKNESYFIVYLSAAVQAYRYEEVRISISGTNPPSNGTHDENETYGLHVWVPTQVPSNGSFTVHTYLVDQVQNYFEYNVTVRADREAGRTVMVFTFPDEKDNPNLEIKRYAQGEDFRWVIPQRGALP
;
A
#
# COMPACT_ATOMS: atom_id res chain seq x y z
N MET A 1 42.42 -36.56 28.87
CA MET A 1 41.41 -35.92 29.73
C MET A 1 41.34 -34.42 29.49
N GLU A 2 42.45 -33.67 29.53
CA GLU A 2 42.47 -32.22 29.27
C GLU A 2 41.95 -31.81 27.89
N ARG A 3 42.33 -32.54 26.83
CA ARG A 3 41.95 -32.20 25.45
C ARG A 3 40.43 -32.27 25.19
N ASP A 4 39.74 -33.23 25.82
CA ASP A 4 38.28 -33.35 25.71
C ASP A 4 37.56 -32.25 26.48
N VAL A 5 38.12 -31.80 27.61
CA VAL A 5 37.60 -30.64 28.36
C VAL A 5 37.75 -29.36 27.54
N TRP A 6 38.88 -29.19 26.86
CA TRP A 6 39.10 -28.07 25.94
C TRP A 6 38.13 -28.08 24.75
N ILE A 7 37.88 -29.23 24.14
CA ILE A 7 36.93 -29.37 23.02
C ILE A 7 35.50 -29.06 23.49
N ARG A 8 35.10 -29.57 24.65
CA ARG A 8 33.79 -29.28 25.24
C ARG A 8 33.65 -27.80 25.63
N GLY A 9 34.70 -27.20 26.19
CA GLY A 9 34.74 -25.76 26.48
C GLY A 9 34.57 -24.93 25.21
N ALA A 10 35.29 -25.28 24.13
CA ALA A 10 35.17 -24.61 22.85
C ALA A 10 33.77 -24.73 22.24
N MET A 11 33.12 -25.88 22.37
CA MET A 11 31.72 -26.08 21.91
C MET A 11 30.72 -25.22 22.68
N VAL A 12 30.87 -25.07 24.00
CA VAL A 12 29.96 -24.22 24.78
C VAL A 12 30.15 -22.74 24.44
N VAL A 13 31.40 -22.30 24.29
CA VAL A 13 31.72 -20.92 23.90
C VAL A 13 31.21 -20.61 22.49
N SER A 14 31.33 -21.54 21.54
CA SER A 14 30.82 -21.32 20.19
C SER A 14 29.29 -21.21 20.15
N ILE A 15 28.57 -21.99 20.95
CA ILE A 15 27.11 -21.86 21.10
C ILE A 15 26.74 -20.50 21.70
N LEU A 16 27.44 -20.06 22.76
CA LEU A 16 27.20 -18.74 23.35
C LEU A 16 27.50 -17.61 22.37
N ALA A 17 28.60 -17.71 21.62
CA ALA A 17 28.94 -16.74 20.58
C ALA A 17 27.87 -16.70 19.48
N LEU A 18 27.37 -17.87 19.03
CA LEU A 18 26.32 -17.95 18.02
C LEU A 18 25.00 -17.36 18.53
N ALA A 19 24.60 -17.69 19.76
CA ALA A 19 23.41 -17.12 20.39
C ALA A 19 23.51 -15.60 20.50
N THR A 20 24.65 -15.10 20.97
CA THR A 20 24.91 -13.65 21.07
C THR A 20 24.86 -13.00 19.69
N LEU A 21 25.45 -13.63 18.67
CA LEU A 21 25.37 -13.15 17.30
C LEU A 21 23.90 -13.07 16.86
N ILE A 22 23.09 -14.12 17.02
CA ILE A 22 21.66 -14.10 16.66
C ILE A 22 20.90 -12.97 17.38
N PHE A 23 21.19 -12.69 18.64
CA PHE A 23 20.54 -11.58 19.38
C PHE A 23 21.01 -10.20 18.94
N VAL A 24 22.28 -10.05 18.57
CA VAL A 24 22.90 -8.75 18.24
C VAL A 24 22.79 -8.44 16.74
N THR A 25 22.72 -9.45 15.87
CA THR A 25 22.64 -9.27 14.40
C THR A 25 21.45 -8.41 13.97
N PRO A 26 20.23 -8.54 14.53
CA PRO A 26 19.11 -7.65 14.21
C PRO A 26 19.37 -6.17 14.57
N THR A 27 20.27 -5.91 15.52
CA THR A 27 20.64 -4.53 15.92
C THR A 27 21.84 -3.98 15.12
N LEU A 28 22.68 -4.85 14.55
CA LEU A 28 23.86 -4.51 13.74
C LEU A 28 23.53 -4.38 12.25
N ILE A 29 22.61 -5.20 11.75
CA ILE A 29 21.91 -4.95 10.49
C ILE A 29 20.96 -3.80 10.80
N GLY A 30 21.55 -2.61 10.90
CA GLY A 30 20.80 -1.37 11.07
C GLY A 30 19.67 -1.34 10.05
N ARG A 31 18.58 -0.68 10.47
CA ARG A 31 17.39 -0.38 9.68
C ARG A 31 17.68 -0.47 8.18
N PRO A 32 16.93 -1.28 7.42
CA PRO A 32 17.15 -1.44 5.99
C PRO A 32 17.34 -0.04 5.38
N PRO A 33 18.43 0.19 4.61
CA PRO A 33 18.73 1.51 4.08
C PRO A 33 17.53 2.01 3.28
N ALA A 34 17.17 3.28 3.47
CA ALA A 34 16.04 3.93 2.80
C ALA A 34 16.08 3.82 1.26
N GLU A 35 17.25 3.50 0.69
CA GLU A 35 17.45 3.32 -0.75
C GLU A 35 16.90 1.99 -1.30
N LEU A 36 16.64 0.99 -0.45
CA LEU A 36 15.95 -0.26 -0.83
C LEU A 36 14.49 -0.29 -0.35
N ALA A 37 14.01 0.84 0.21
CA ALA A 37 12.64 1.02 0.61
C ALA A 37 11.74 1.12 -0.61
N SER A 38 10.87 0.14 -0.81
CA SER A 38 9.77 0.34 -1.74
C SER A 38 8.76 1.29 -1.10
N LEU A 39 8.56 2.44 -1.74
CA LEU A 39 7.48 3.35 -1.39
C LEU A 39 6.14 2.59 -1.43
N PRO A 40 5.19 2.90 -0.53
CA PRO A 40 3.88 2.28 -0.59
C PRO A 40 3.23 2.57 -1.95
N LEU A 41 2.50 1.60 -2.49
CA LEU A 41 1.80 1.76 -3.76
C LEU A 41 0.32 1.65 -3.54
N LEU A 42 -0.41 2.73 -3.80
CA LEU A 42 -1.85 2.69 -3.95
C LEU A 42 -2.18 2.23 -5.38
N ILE A 43 -2.91 1.14 -5.50
CA ILE A 43 -3.35 0.56 -6.76
C ILE A 43 -4.87 0.58 -6.78
N ILE A 44 -5.43 1.15 -7.84
CA ILE A 44 -6.87 1.11 -8.10
C ILE A 44 -7.11 0.25 -9.31
N GLY A 45 -7.92 -0.77 -9.13
CA GLY A 45 -8.26 -1.74 -10.15
C GLY A 45 -9.75 -1.88 -10.37
N MET A 46 -10.10 -2.51 -11.49
CA MET A 46 -11.46 -2.93 -11.82
C MET A 46 -11.36 -4.29 -12.53
N PRO A 47 -12.07 -5.31 -12.06
CA PRO A 47 -12.13 -6.61 -12.72
C PRO A 47 -12.84 -6.49 -14.07
N LYS A 48 -12.57 -7.42 -14.98
CA LYS A 48 -13.19 -7.46 -16.31
C LYS A 48 -14.73 -7.40 -16.31
N ASN A 49 -15.37 -7.92 -15.25
CA ASN A 49 -16.83 -7.93 -15.14
C ASN A 49 -17.42 -6.60 -14.63
N GLU A 50 -16.58 -5.59 -14.35
CA GLU A 50 -16.99 -4.25 -13.94
C GLU A 50 -17.99 -4.27 -12.78
N SER A 51 -17.75 -5.13 -11.78
CA SER A 51 -18.68 -5.31 -10.65
C SER A 51 -18.23 -4.59 -9.36
N TYR A 52 -16.95 -4.30 -9.22
CA TYR A 52 -16.38 -3.55 -8.08
C TYR A 52 -15.10 -2.84 -8.49
N PHE A 53 -14.73 -1.78 -7.78
CA PHE A 53 -13.36 -1.28 -7.74
C PHE A 53 -12.59 -2.04 -6.66
N ILE A 54 -11.33 -2.34 -6.96
CA ILE A 54 -10.38 -2.88 -6.00
C ILE A 54 -9.46 -1.73 -5.61
N VAL A 55 -9.52 -1.30 -4.35
CA VAL A 55 -8.54 -0.39 -3.77
C VAL A 55 -7.54 -1.24 -3.02
N TYR A 56 -6.32 -1.32 -3.53
CA TYR A 56 -5.26 -2.13 -2.97
C TYR A 56 -4.07 -1.26 -2.60
N LEU A 57 -3.72 -1.24 -1.33
CA LEU A 57 -2.53 -0.60 -0.83
C LEU A 57 -1.48 -1.66 -0.53
N SER A 58 -0.36 -1.59 -1.24
CA SER A 58 0.73 -2.54 -1.11
C SER A 58 1.94 -1.87 -0.48
N ALA A 59 2.49 -2.47 0.58
CA ALA A 59 3.89 -2.35 0.94
C ALA A 59 4.64 -3.50 0.28
N ALA A 60 5.61 -3.20 -0.59
CA ALA A 60 6.22 -4.25 -1.42
C ALA A 60 7.36 -5.02 -0.73
N VAL A 61 7.81 -4.66 0.49
CA VAL A 61 9.00 -5.29 1.09
C VAL A 61 8.84 -5.50 2.60
N GLN A 62 9.26 -6.66 3.11
CA GLN A 62 9.30 -7.04 4.55
C GLN A 62 9.97 -6.00 5.46
N ALA A 63 10.85 -5.18 4.89
CA ALA A 63 11.54 -4.07 5.55
C ALA A 63 10.61 -2.97 6.08
N TYR A 64 9.42 -2.82 5.49
CA TYR A 64 8.46 -1.77 5.80
C TYR A 64 7.16 -2.39 6.30
N ARG A 65 7.20 -2.87 7.54
CA ARG A 65 5.98 -3.07 8.34
C ARG A 65 5.50 -1.68 8.77
N TYR A 66 4.27 -1.34 8.45
CA TYR A 66 3.70 -0.05 8.85
C TYR A 66 3.14 -0.17 10.26
N GLU A 67 3.34 0.83 11.10
CA GLU A 67 2.70 0.88 12.42
C GLU A 67 1.21 1.08 12.26
N GLU A 68 0.83 1.99 11.36
CA GLU A 68 -0.55 2.32 11.06
C GLU A 68 -0.77 2.44 9.55
N VAL A 69 -1.79 1.74 9.06
CA VAL A 69 -2.33 1.89 7.72
C VAL A 69 -3.81 2.21 7.83
N ARG A 70 -4.22 3.31 7.21
CA ARG A 70 -5.63 3.74 7.21
C ARG A 70 -6.07 4.10 5.80
N ILE A 71 -7.19 3.52 5.36
CA ILE A 71 -7.88 3.89 4.12
C ILE A 71 -9.27 4.39 4.49
N SER A 72 -9.57 5.64 4.14
CA SER A 72 -10.89 6.23 4.24
C SER A 72 -11.49 6.36 2.85
N ILE A 73 -12.66 5.75 2.66
CA ILE A 73 -13.40 5.83 1.41
C ILE A 73 -14.66 6.64 1.68
N SER A 74 -14.86 7.67 0.87
CA SER A 74 -16.03 8.53 0.93
C SER A 74 -16.58 8.69 -0.47
N GLY A 75 -17.85 8.43 -0.67
CA GLY A 75 -18.47 8.51 -1.98
C GLY A 75 -19.97 8.75 -1.88
N THR A 76 -20.58 8.87 -3.05
CA THR A 76 -22.02 9.07 -3.18
C THR A 76 -22.83 7.81 -2.83
N ASN A 77 -22.19 6.65 -2.67
CA ASN A 77 -22.83 5.41 -2.28
C ASN A 77 -22.54 5.07 -0.80
N PRO A 78 -23.56 4.99 0.08
CA PRO A 78 -23.36 4.78 1.52
C PRO A 78 -22.68 3.46 1.94
N PRO A 79 -22.81 2.30 1.25
CA PRO A 79 -22.12 1.07 1.64
C PRO A 79 -20.61 1.10 1.45
N SER A 80 -20.10 2.01 0.60
CA SER A 80 -18.67 2.22 0.40
C SER A 80 -18.06 3.24 1.35
N ASN A 81 -18.89 3.94 2.13
CA ASN A 81 -18.41 4.94 3.07
C ASN A 81 -17.91 4.24 4.33
N GLY A 82 -16.62 4.35 4.57
CA GLY A 82 -16.00 3.66 5.69
C GLY A 82 -14.53 4.01 5.80
N THR A 83 -14.03 3.97 7.03
CA THR A 83 -12.60 4.00 7.31
C THR A 83 -12.21 2.60 7.74
N HIS A 84 -11.19 2.08 7.09
CA HIS A 84 -10.57 0.80 7.38
C HIS A 84 -9.16 1.07 7.88
N ASP A 85 -8.87 0.61 9.09
CA ASP A 85 -7.58 0.73 9.75
C ASP A 85 -7.03 -0.67 10.05
N GLU A 86 -5.75 -0.85 9.75
CA GLU A 86 -5.02 -2.06 10.09
C GLU A 86 -3.70 -1.65 10.72
N ASN A 87 -3.44 -2.21 11.90
CA ASN A 87 -2.21 -1.97 12.62
C ASN A 87 -1.20 -3.05 12.26
N GLU A 88 0.06 -2.65 12.18
CA GLU A 88 1.16 -3.59 12.07
C GLU A 88 1.13 -4.50 10.80
N THR A 89 0.53 -4.00 9.71
CA THR A 89 0.32 -4.72 8.45
C THR A 89 1.31 -4.30 7.32
N TYR A 90 1.34 -5.09 6.25
CA TYR A 90 2.05 -4.79 5.00
C TYR A 90 1.13 -4.28 3.89
N GLY A 91 -0.16 -4.12 4.16
CA GLY A 91 -1.09 -3.63 3.17
C GLY A 91 -2.54 -3.79 3.60
N LEU A 92 -3.41 -3.20 2.80
CA LEU A 92 -4.84 -3.21 3.03
C LEU A 92 -5.54 -3.25 1.67
N HIS A 93 -6.59 -4.07 1.57
CA HIS A 93 -7.42 -4.14 0.39
C HIS A 93 -8.87 -3.88 0.75
N VAL A 94 -9.56 -3.08 -0.05
CA VAL A 94 -10.97 -2.77 0.11
C VAL A 94 -11.68 -2.86 -1.22
N TRP A 95 -12.89 -3.41 -1.19
CA TRP A 95 -13.72 -3.63 -2.36
C TRP A 95 -14.82 -2.58 -2.33
N VAL A 96 -14.88 -1.74 -3.36
CA VAL A 96 -15.87 -0.68 -3.48
C VAL A 96 -16.85 -1.08 -4.58
N PRO A 97 -18.14 -1.29 -4.30
CA PRO A 97 -19.11 -1.62 -5.33
C PRO A 97 -19.10 -0.58 -6.45
N THR A 98 -18.99 -1.02 -7.71
CA THR A 98 -19.06 -0.11 -8.84
C THR A 98 -20.50 0.04 -9.31
N GLN A 99 -20.81 1.20 -9.87
CA GLN A 99 -22.13 1.52 -10.39
C GLN A 99 -21.96 2.07 -11.81
N VAL A 100 -21.66 1.22 -12.78
CA VAL A 100 -21.53 1.60 -14.20
C VAL A 100 -22.84 1.27 -14.95
N PRO A 101 -23.43 2.20 -15.74
CA PRO A 101 -23.15 3.63 -15.77
C PRO A 101 -23.91 4.34 -14.65
N SER A 102 -23.22 5.07 -13.78
CA SER A 102 -23.83 6.00 -12.85
C SER A 102 -22.84 7.10 -12.52
N ASN A 103 -23.36 8.28 -12.17
CA ASN A 103 -22.57 9.45 -11.79
C ASN A 103 -21.91 9.31 -10.40
N GLY A 104 -21.77 8.08 -9.90
CA GLY A 104 -21.13 7.79 -8.62
C GLY A 104 -19.62 8.04 -8.70
N SER A 105 -19.10 8.81 -7.75
CA SER A 105 -17.65 8.91 -7.51
C SER A 105 -17.37 8.57 -6.06
N PHE A 106 -16.17 8.06 -5.82
CA PHE A 106 -15.65 7.86 -4.48
C PHE A 106 -14.23 8.42 -4.40
N THR A 107 -13.94 9.05 -3.28
CA THR A 107 -12.62 9.54 -2.91
C THR A 107 -11.99 8.54 -1.96
N VAL A 108 -10.78 8.12 -2.32
CA VAL A 108 -9.89 7.32 -1.48
C VAL A 108 -8.89 8.27 -0.86
N HIS A 109 -8.88 8.29 0.47
CA HIS A 109 -7.87 8.96 1.28
C HIS A 109 -7.11 7.89 2.04
N THR A 110 -5.82 7.77 1.75
CA THR A 110 -4.95 6.76 2.35
C THR A 110 -3.84 7.42 3.14
N TYR A 111 -3.59 6.88 4.32
CA TYR A 111 -2.61 7.34 5.29
C TYR A 111 -1.75 6.15 5.72
N LEU A 112 -0.43 6.31 5.72
CA LEU A 112 0.51 5.32 6.23
C LEU A 112 1.59 5.96 7.09
N VAL A 113 1.94 5.28 8.19
CA VAL A 113 3.09 5.61 9.03
C VAL A 113 3.98 4.38 9.20
N ASP A 114 5.26 4.53 8.86
CA ASP A 114 6.24 3.47 9.07
C ASP A 114 6.81 3.47 10.50
N GLN A 115 7.57 2.44 10.85
CA GLN A 115 8.22 2.31 12.17
C GLN A 115 9.27 3.38 12.49
N VAL A 116 9.67 4.17 11.49
CA VAL A 116 10.63 5.27 11.63
C VAL A 116 9.91 6.63 11.64
N GLN A 117 8.57 6.62 11.71
CA GLN A 117 7.69 7.79 11.68
C GLN A 117 7.72 8.56 10.35
N ASN A 118 8.13 7.93 9.25
CA ASN A 118 7.91 8.50 7.92
C ASN A 118 6.43 8.38 7.55
N TYR A 119 5.98 9.41 6.84
CA TYR A 119 4.59 9.61 6.50
C TYR A 119 4.36 9.51 4.99
N PHE A 120 3.30 8.80 4.59
CA PHE A 120 2.86 8.71 3.21
C PHE A 120 1.36 8.92 3.10
N GLU A 121 0.94 9.70 2.10
CA GLU A 121 -0.45 10.03 1.85
C GLU A 121 -0.78 9.86 0.36
N TYR A 122 -1.97 9.31 0.10
CA TYR A 122 -2.54 9.27 -1.23
C TYR A 122 -3.97 9.79 -1.17
N ASN A 123 -4.31 10.69 -2.08
CA ASN A 123 -5.66 11.20 -2.20
C ASN A 123 -6.06 11.22 -3.66
N VAL A 124 -7.13 10.49 -3.98
CA VAL A 124 -7.61 10.35 -5.36
C VAL A 124 -9.11 10.15 -5.35
N THR A 125 -9.80 10.88 -6.23
CA THR A 125 -11.20 10.64 -6.53
C THR A 125 -11.31 9.81 -7.80
N VAL A 126 -12.13 8.77 -7.75
CA VAL A 126 -12.32 7.82 -8.83
C VAL A 126 -13.78 7.80 -9.24
N ARG A 127 -13.99 7.79 -10.54
CA ARG A 127 -15.28 7.64 -11.22
C ARG A 127 -15.12 6.63 -12.34
N ALA A 128 -16.14 5.81 -12.57
CA ALA A 128 -16.25 5.06 -13.81
C ALA A 128 -17.38 5.63 -14.66
N ASP A 129 -17.11 5.80 -15.94
CA ASP A 129 -18.03 6.37 -16.93
C ASP A 129 -18.09 5.47 -18.17
N ARG A 130 -19.06 5.72 -19.06
CA ARG A 130 -19.11 5.09 -20.38
C ARG A 130 -18.85 6.10 -21.48
N GLU A 131 -17.74 5.93 -22.18
CA GLU A 131 -17.37 6.72 -23.36
C GLU A 131 -17.36 5.80 -24.58
N ALA A 132 -18.15 6.14 -25.62
CA ALA A 132 -18.26 5.37 -26.85
C ALA A 132 -18.52 3.84 -26.65
N GLY A 133 -19.30 3.48 -25.63
CA GLY A 133 -19.63 2.09 -25.32
C GLY A 133 -18.55 1.31 -24.56
N ARG A 134 -17.48 1.97 -24.11
CA ARG A 134 -16.41 1.39 -23.29
C ARG A 134 -16.38 2.03 -21.91
N THR A 135 -16.02 1.24 -20.90
CA THR A 135 -15.85 1.74 -19.54
C THR A 135 -14.53 2.51 -19.42
N VAL A 136 -14.66 3.75 -18.97
CA VAL A 136 -13.55 4.69 -18.76
C VAL A 136 -13.44 4.99 -17.28
N MET A 137 -12.26 4.77 -16.75
CA MET A 137 -11.89 5.09 -15.38
C MET A 137 -11.33 6.50 -15.38
N VAL A 138 -11.94 7.37 -14.60
CA VAL A 138 -11.58 8.78 -14.47
C VAL A 138 -11.01 8.98 -13.08
N PHE A 139 -9.81 9.53 -13.02
CA PHE A 139 -9.08 9.83 -11.80
C PHE A 139 -8.87 11.33 -11.69
N THR A 140 -9.22 11.89 -10.54
CA THR A 140 -9.10 13.30 -10.22
C THR A 140 -8.33 13.46 -8.92
N PHE A 141 -7.26 14.25 -8.94
CA PHE A 141 -6.44 14.55 -7.76
C PHE A 141 -6.92 15.84 -7.08
N PRO A 142 -6.66 16.04 -5.78
CA PRO A 142 -7.15 17.20 -5.03
C PRO A 142 -6.80 18.55 -5.68
N ASP A 143 -5.55 18.71 -6.12
CA ASP A 143 -5.07 19.95 -6.75
C ASP A 143 -5.66 20.19 -8.16
N GLU A 144 -6.26 19.16 -8.74
CA GLU A 144 -6.78 19.14 -10.11
C GLU A 144 -8.31 19.13 -10.13
N LYS A 145 -8.96 19.09 -8.96
CA LYS A 145 -10.41 18.89 -8.80
C LYS A 145 -11.27 19.93 -9.52
N ASP A 146 -10.79 21.17 -9.60
CA ASP A 146 -11.50 22.28 -10.23
C ASP A 146 -11.17 22.44 -11.72
N ASN A 147 -10.28 21.61 -12.28
CA ASN A 147 -9.88 21.67 -13.68
C ASN A 147 -10.17 20.34 -14.41
N PRO A 148 -11.29 20.25 -15.13
CA PRO A 148 -11.69 19.02 -15.83
C PRO A 148 -10.70 18.60 -16.94
N ASN A 149 -9.82 19.51 -17.41
CA ASN A 149 -8.79 19.17 -18.39
C ASN A 149 -7.61 18.40 -17.79
N LEU A 150 -7.51 18.31 -16.47
CA LEU A 150 -6.46 17.59 -15.76
C LEU A 150 -6.91 16.17 -15.33
N GLU A 151 -8.16 15.80 -15.58
CA GLU A 151 -8.65 14.45 -15.29
C GLU A 151 -7.83 13.39 -16.04
N ILE A 152 -7.33 12.41 -15.31
CA ILE A 152 -6.63 11.27 -15.90
C ILE A 152 -7.66 10.22 -16.29
N LYS A 153 -7.83 10.01 -17.60
CA LYS A 153 -8.66 8.93 -18.14
C LYS A 153 -7.83 7.68 -18.42
N ARG A 154 -8.36 6.52 -18.04
CA ARG A 154 -7.81 5.20 -18.36
C ARG A 154 -8.93 4.29 -18.86
N TYR A 155 -8.60 3.47 -19.85
CA TYR A 155 -9.57 2.58 -20.49
C TYR A 155 -9.32 1.16 -19.99
N ALA A 156 -10.38 0.50 -19.51
CA ALA A 156 -10.32 -0.94 -19.27
C ALA A 156 -10.36 -1.65 -20.63
N GLN A 157 -9.25 -2.28 -21.05
CA GLN A 157 -9.14 -2.92 -22.37
C GLN A 157 -9.82 -4.30 -22.44
N GLY A 158 -10.96 -4.49 -21.76
CA GLY A 158 -11.64 -5.79 -21.71
C GLY A 158 -10.91 -6.86 -20.89
N GLU A 159 -9.96 -6.44 -20.06
CA GLU A 159 -9.20 -7.24 -19.09
C GLU A 159 -9.27 -6.59 -17.71
N ASP A 160 -8.71 -7.26 -16.70
CA ASP A 160 -8.57 -6.69 -15.35
C ASP A 160 -7.71 -5.43 -15.42
N PHE A 161 -8.33 -4.29 -15.13
CA PHE A 161 -7.66 -3.02 -15.05
C PHE A 161 -6.95 -2.89 -13.71
N ARG A 162 -5.70 -2.44 -13.72
CA ARG A 162 -4.94 -2.04 -12.53
C ARG A 162 -4.11 -0.82 -12.86
N TRP A 163 -4.18 0.19 -12.01
CA TRP A 163 -3.36 1.38 -12.17
C TRP A 163 -2.77 1.81 -10.84
N VAL A 164 -1.45 2.02 -10.85
CA VAL A 164 -0.72 2.57 -9.71
C VAL A 164 -0.96 4.07 -9.68
N ILE A 165 -1.50 4.54 -8.57
CA ILE A 165 -1.74 5.95 -8.34
C ILE A 165 -0.39 6.62 -8.12
N PRO A 166 -0.01 7.61 -8.96
CA PRO A 166 1.22 8.33 -8.76
C PRO A 166 1.17 9.04 -7.41
N GLN A 167 2.29 8.99 -6.68
CA GLN A 167 2.44 9.78 -5.48
C GLN A 167 2.39 11.26 -5.90
N ARG A 168 1.40 11.99 -5.37
CA ARG A 168 1.26 13.43 -5.58
C ARG A 168 1.20 14.05 -4.19
N GLY A 169 2.31 14.67 -3.81
CA GLY A 169 2.59 15.13 -2.44
C GLY A 169 3.68 14.29 -1.78
N ALA A 170 4.82 14.93 -1.55
CA ALA A 170 5.67 14.63 -0.40
C ALA A 170 5.39 15.75 0.60
N LEU A 171 5.20 15.42 1.89
CA LEU A 171 5.23 16.46 2.91
C LEU A 171 6.62 17.16 2.90
N PRO A 172 6.68 18.44 3.31
CA PRO A 172 7.85 19.33 3.22
C PRO A 172 9.11 18.84 3.94
#